data_AF-A0A2E9PND2-F1
#
_entry.id   AF-A0A2E9PND2-F1
#
_cell.length_a   1.000
_cell.length_b   1.000
_cell.length_c   1.000
_cell.angle_alpha   90.00
_cell.angle_beta   90.00
_cell.angle_gamma   90.00
#
_symmetry.space_group_name_H-M   'P 1'
#
loop_
_entity.id
_entity.type
_entity.pdbx_description
1 polymer ?
#
loop_
_entity_poly.entity_id
_entity_poly.type
_entity_poly.pdbx_seq_one_letter_code
_entity_poly.pdbx_strand_id
1 'polypeptide(L)'
;MTKEQPGKFPFTRGIYPNMYQDRLWTMRQYAGYTTAEESNKRYRYLLDHGVSGLSVAFDLPTQIGYDSNHEMALNEVGKVGVPISTPDDMMQLFKDIPLDTVSTSMTINATAAILLALYIVTAEKQGVKAEQLQGTIQNDILKEYVARGTYIYPPEQSMRIVTDIFDFCSTHIPKWNTISISGYHIREAGSTAAQELAFTLADGIAYVQAAIEKGLDVDTFGKRLSFFFNAHNDFLTEVAKFRAARRMWAHIMKDRFGATNEKAMMCRFHTQTGGSTLTAQQIDNNVVRTTIQAMSAVLGGTQSLHTNSRDEALALPSDEAVKLALRTQQVIAHESGIADHPDPLGGSYAIEQLTDKLEADAKTIIADIDDLGGAVEAIEKGWVQGEIARSAYEYQSKVDSGEQVIVGVNKYASDEEKDTEVLAIDPQAVQKQIKGVADFKSKRNNEHVNNRLAELSAAAKGSENLMPAIITCVKHDCTLGEISDALRAVFGEYHPNL
;
A
#
# COMPACT_ATOMS: atom_id res chain seq x y z
N MET A 1 -21.92 -31.33 5.10
CA MET A 1 -21.44 -29.96 5.35
C MET A 1 -22.05 -29.06 4.29
N THR A 2 -22.69 -27.96 4.68
CA THR A 2 -23.22 -26.95 3.75
C THR A 2 -22.05 -26.39 2.94
N LYS A 3 -22.15 -26.42 1.60
CA LYS A 3 -21.09 -25.91 0.72
C LYS A 3 -20.97 -24.40 0.93
N GLU A 4 -19.79 -23.91 1.29
CA GLU A 4 -19.53 -22.47 1.44
C GLU A 4 -19.89 -21.72 0.15
N GLN A 5 -20.38 -20.50 0.30
CA GLN A 5 -20.85 -19.64 -0.79
C GLN A 5 -20.12 -18.29 -0.77
N PRO A 6 -19.85 -17.69 -1.94
CA PRO A 6 -19.33 -16.31 -2.02
C PRO A 6 -20.30 -15.33 -1.34
N GLY A 7 -19.77 -14.28 -0.71
CA GLY A 7 -20.55 -13.28 0.01
C GLY A 7 -21.16 -13.75 1.33
N LYS A 8 -20.78 -14.94 1.83
CA LYS A 8 -21.20 -15.46 3.13
C LYS A 8 -19.99 -15.75 4.01
N PHE A 9 -20.13 -15.50 5.30
CA PHE A 9 -19.12 -15.87 6.30
C PHE A 9 -18.71 -17.35 6.14
N PRO A 10 -17.41 -17.70 6.16
CA PRO A 10 -16.25 -16.86 6.47
C PRO A 10 -15.57 -16.22 5.23
N PHE A 11 -16.31 -16.04 4.13
CA PHE A 11 -15.90 -15.34 2.91
C PHE A 11 -14.73 -15.96 2.14
N THR A 12 -14.39 -17.23 2.42
CA THR A 12 -13.33 -17.99 1.72
C THR A 12 -13.46 -17.88 0.21
N ARG A 13 -14.69 -18.01 -0.30
CA ARG A 13 -15.03 -18.02 -1.74
C ARG A 13 -15.25 -16.62 -2.36
N GLY A 14 -14.95 -15.55 -1.61
CA GLY A 14 -15.13 -14.17 -2.05
C GLY A 14 -16.08 -13.38 -1.13
N ILE A 15 -15.87 -12.07 -1.06
CA ILE A 15 -16.59 -11.17 -0.14
C ILE A 15 -17.96 -10.72 -0.66
N TYR A 16 -18.24 -10.89 -1.95
CA TYR A 16 -19.52 -10.55 -2.57
C TYR A 16 -20.11 -11.77 -3.27
N PRO A 17 -21.45 -11.94 -3.30
CA PRO A 17 -22.08 -13.12 -3.90
C PRO A 17 -21.73 -13.35 -5.37
N ASN A 18 -21.73 -12.29 -6.18
CA ASN A 18 -21.53 -12.38 -7.63
C ASN A 18 -20.11 -11.93 -8.06
N MET A 19 -19.28 -11.47 -7.12
CA MET A 19 -17.91 -10.96 -7.37
C MET A 19 -17.82 -10.14 -8.67
N TYR A 20 -17.06 -10.63 -9.66
CA TYR A 20 -16.75 -9.91 -10.89
C TYR A 20 -17.88 -9.88 -11.93
N GLN A 21 -18.93 -10.69 -11.74
CA GLN A 21 -20.13 -10.60 -12.58
C GLN A 21 -20.86 -9.27 -12.35
N ASP A 22 -20.86 -8.76 -11.12
CA ASP A 22 -21.47 -7.45 -10.80
C ASP A 22 -20.50 -6.31 -11.12
N ARG A 23 -19.23 -6.46 -10.72
CA ARG A 23 -18.21 -5.43 -10.90
C ARG A 23 -16.81 -6.02 -10.92
N LEU A 24 -16.07 -5.76 -11.99
CA LEU A 24 -14.65 -6.09 -12.10
C LEU A 24 -13.83 -5.48 -10.95
N TRP A 25 -12.67 -6.08 -10.67
CA TRP A 25 -11.70 -5.45 -9.77
C TRP A 25 -11.28 -4.09 -10.31
N THR A 26 -10.81 -3.21 -9.42
CA THR A 26 -10.28 -1.91 -9.84
C THR A 26 -8.91 -2.14 -10.48
N MET A 27 -8.79 -1.87 -11.77
CA MET A 27 -7.52 -1.83 -12.48
C MET A 27 -6.79 -0.56 -12.05
N ARG A 28 -5.77 -0.72 -11.19
CA ARG A 28 -5.15 0.38 -10.46
C ARG A 28 -3.63 0.32 -10.65
N GLN A 29 -3.14 1.03 -11.67
CA GLN A 29 -1.70 1.16 -11.89
C GLN A 29 -1.10 2.18 -10.93
N TYR A 30 0.08 1.84 -10.41
CA TYR A 30 0.90 2.64 -9.50
C TYR A 30 1.79 3.53 -10.35
N ALA A 31 1.73 4.84 -10.12
CA ALA A 31 2.44 5.80 -10.93
C ALA A 31 2.82 7.05 -10.12
N GLY A 32 3.97 7.62 -10.46
CA GLY A 32 4.50 8.87 -9.92
C GLY A 32 5.99 8.93 -10.22
N TYR A 33 6.47 10.05 -10.74
CA TYR A 33 7.90 10.28 -11.01
C TYR A 33 8.16 11.75 -11.33
N THR A 34 9.39 12.18 -11.10
CA THR A 34 10.00 13.47 -11.47
C THR A 34 9.29 14.71 -10.90
N THR A 35 8.07 15.03 -11.33
CA THR A 35 7.28 16.18 -10.88
C THR A 35 5.79 15.87 -10.75
N ALA A 36 5.07 16.72 -10.00
CA ALA A 36 3.62 16.66 -9.92
C ALA A 36 2.92 16.86 -11.28
N GLU A 37 3.48 17.70 -12.16
CA GLU A 37 2.94 17.96 -13.50
C GLU A 37 3.07 16.74 -14.42
N GLU A 38 4.22 16.08 -14.43
CA GLU A 38 4.43 14.87 -15.24
C GLU A 38 3.63 13.69 -14.70
N SER A 39 3.56 13.55 -13.37
CA SER A 39 2.74 12.54 -12.72
C SER A 39 1.25 12.74 -13.03
N ASN A 40 0.75 13.99 -13.00
CA ASN A 40 -0.60 14.32 -13.43
C ASN A 40 -0.86 13.92 -14.90
N LYS A 41 0.07 14.25 -15.81
CA LYS A 41 -0.04 13.87 -17.22
C LYS A 41 -0.14 12.35 -17.38
N ARG A 42 0.66 11.59 -16.62
CA ARG A 42 0.59 10.12 -16.60
C ARG A 42 -0.75 9.61 -16.03
N TYR A 43 -1.29 10.24 -14.99
CA TYR A 43 -2.60 9.86 -14.44
C TYR A 43 -3.72 10.04 -15.45
N ARG A 44 -3.77 11.20 -16.14
CA ARG A 44 -4.76 11.45 -17.19
C ARG A 44 -4.58 10.46 -18.35
N TYR A 45 -3.33 10.20 -18.77
CA TYR A 45 -3.03 9.16 -19.76
C TYR A 45 -3.58 7.79 -19.36
N LEU A 46 -3.34 7.34 -18.12
CA LEU A 46 -3.83 6.04 -17.65
C LEU A 46 -5.36 6.00 -17.59
N LEU A 47 -6.01 7.08 -17.14
CA LEU A 47 -7.47 7.20 -17.11
C LEU A 47 -8.04 7.08 -18.53
N ASP A 48 -7.46 7.77 -19.49
CA ASP A 48 -7.84 7.69 -20.92
C ASP A 48 -7.65 6.29 -21.51
N HIS A 49 -6.75 5.48 -20.94
CA HIS A 49 -6.45 4.10 -21.37
C HIS A 49 -7.20 3.02 -20.59
N GLY A 50 -8.07 3.42 -19.65
CA GLY A 50 -9.03 2.53 -18.98
C GLY A 50 -8.64 2.04 -17.59
N VAL A 51 -7.74 2.72 -16.85
CA VAL A 51 -7.70 2.47 -15.40
C VAL A 51 -9.01 2.92 -14.75
N SER A 52 -9.42 2.24 -13.69
CA SER A 52 -10.65 2.56 -12.93
C SER A 52 -10.37 3.20 -11.56
N GLY A 53 -9.10 3.45 -11.25
CA GLY A 53 -8.64 4.18 -10.08
C GLY A 53 -7.16 4.54 -10.19
N LEU A 54 -6.75 5.59 -9.48
CA LEU A 54 -5.35 6.06 -9.46
C LEU A 54 -4.59 5.47 -8.26
N SER A 55 -3.30 5.18 -8.42
CA SER A 55 -2.43 4.90 -7.27
C SER A 55 -1.17 5.75 -7.36
N VAL A 56 -0.93 6.55 -6.33
CA VAL A 56 0.13 7.57 -6.28
C VAL A 56 1.36 7.00 -5.61
N ALA A 57 2.48 7.03 -6.35
CA ALA A 57 3.82 6.76 -5.84
C ALA A 57 4.50 8.07 -5.45
N PHE A 58 4.95 8.19 -4.20
CA PHE A 58 5.67 9.36 -3.71
C PHE A 58 7.17 9.12 -3.69
N ASP A 59 7.98 10.18 -3.85
CA ASP A 59 9.42 10.05 -3.72
C ASP A 59 9.84 9.75 -2.27
N LEU A 60 11.11 9.37 -2.08
CA LEU A 60 11.61 9.01 -0.76
C LEU A 60 11.49 10.19 0.24
N PRO A 61 11.92 11.43 -0.07
CA PRO A 61 11.75 12.57 0.83
C PRO A 61 10.32 12.79 1.32
N THR A 62 9.32 12.73 0.44
CA THR A 62 7.90 12.85 0.80
C THR A 62 7.47 11.74 1.77
N GLN A 63 7.97 10.52 1.58
CA GLN A 63 7.64 9.38 2.43
C GLN A 63 8.22 9.50 3.84
N ILE A 64 9.44 10.03 3.97
CA ILE A 64 10.14 10.19 5.25
C ILE A 64 10.06 11.61 5.82
N GLY A 65 9.14 12.44 5.31
CA GLY A 65 8.80 13.72 5.93
C GLY A 65 9.80 14.85 5.70
N TYR A 66 10.51 14.87 4.58
CA TYR A 66 11.42 15.94 4.21
C TYR A 66 10.90 16.72 3.00
N ASP A 67 11.00 18.05 3.09
CA ASP A 67 10.78 18.91 1.92
C ASP A 67 11.89 18.68 0.88
N SER A 68 11.59 18.91 -0.41
CA SER A 68 12.57 18.70 -1.49
C SER A 68 13.84 19.54 -1.36
N ASN A 69 13.81 20.67 -0.64
CA ASN A 69 14.98 21.52 -0.40
C ASN A 69 15.74 21.19 0.90
N HIS A 70 15.35 20.13 1.61
CA HIS A 70 16.06 19.65 2.80
C HIS A 70 17.36 18.93 2.42
N GLU A 71 18.40 19.01 3.26
CA GLU A 71 19.71 18.40 2.98
C GLU A 71 19.62 16.89 2.77
N MET A 72 18.86 16.19 3.63
CA MET A 72 18.61 14.74 3.50
C MET A 72 17.80 14.34 2.25
N ALA A 73 17.16 15.30 1.56
CA ALA A 73 16.38 15.03 0.35
C ALA A 73 17.23 15.09 -0.93
N LEU A 74 18.43 15.67 -0.86
CA LEU A 74 19.27 15.88 -2.04
C LEU A 74 19.55 14.56 -2.77
N ASN A 75 19.40 14.57 -4.09
CA ASN A 75 19.52 13.42 -5.00
C ASN A 75 18.41 12.34 -4.94
N GLU A 76 17.43 12.49 -4.04
CA GLU A 76 16.29 11.56 -3.95
C GLU A 76 14.96 12.19 -4.40
N VAL A 77 14.94 13.52 -4.61
CA VAL A 77 13.78 14.26 -5.11
C VAL A 77 13.32 13.72 -6.46
N GLY A 78 12.06 13.28 -6.53
CA GLY A 78 11.41 12.83 -7.76
C GLY A 78 11.92 11.50 -8.34
N LYS A 79 12.85 10.82 -7.67
CA LYS A 79 13.58 9.67 -8.22
C LYS A 79 12.76 8.38 -8.28
N VAL A 80 12.02 8.10 -7.20
CA VAL A 80 11.22 6.87 -7.03
C VAL A 80 9.72 7.14 -6.98
N GLY A 81 9.31 8.39 -7.24
CA GLY A 81 7.92 8.82 -7.10
C GLY A 81 7.77 10.32 -7.31
N VAL A 82 6.56 10.84 -7.12
CA VAL A 82 6.29 12.28 -7.19
C VAL A 82 6.79 13.00 -5.92
N PRO A 83 7.50 14.14 -6.04
CA PRO A 83 7.83 14.98 -4.89
C PRO A 83 6.62 15.81 -4.46
N ILE A 84 6.24 15.76 -3.19
CA ILE A 84 5.21 16.62 -2.59
C ILE A 84 5.79 17.28 -1.34
N SER A 85 6.00 18.59 -1.39
CA SER A 85 6.45 19.37 -0.23
C SER A 85 5.42 20.40 0.21
N THR A 86 4.60 20.90 -0.72
CA THR A 86 3.68 22.02 -0.51
C THR A 86 2.25 21.65 -0.89
N PRO A 87 1.24 22.40 -0.40
CA PRO A 87 -0.13 22.30 -0.90
C PRO A 87 -0.24 22.51 -2.42
N ASP A 88 0.63 23.34 -3.01
CA ASP A 88 0.65 23.63 -4.44
C ASP A 88 1.04 22.40 -5.27
N ASP A 89 1.97 21.57 -4.77
CA ASP A 89 2.37 20.33 -5.44
C ASP A 89 1.17 19.35 -5.54
N MET A 90 0.41 19.21 -4.46
CA MET A 90 -0.77 18.33 -4.43
C MET A 90 -1.89 18.86 -5.34
N MET A 91 -2.10 20.18 -5.38
CA MET A 91 -3.03 20.80 -6.32
C MET A 91 -2.63 20.55 -7.78
N GLN A 92 -1.33 20.67 -8.09
CA GLN A 92 -0.82 20.40 -9.43
C GLN A 92 -0.95 18.91 -9.80
N LEU A 93 -0.69 18.01 -8.85
CA LEU A 93 -0.80 16.56 -9.05
C LEU A 93 -2.21 16.14 -9.47
N PHE A 94 -3.23 16.75 -8.87
CA PHE A 94 -4.64 16.44 -9.13
C PHE A 94 -5.36 17.47 -9.99
N LYS A 95 -4.63 18.35 -10.66
CA LYS A 95 -5.19 19.31 -11.59
C LYS A 95 -5.99 18.60 -12.68
N ASP A 96 -7.21 19.06 -12.93
CA ASP A 96 -8.13 18.51 -13.93
C ASP A 96 -8.52 17.03 -13.71
N ILE A 97 -8.38 16.50 -12.49
CA ILE A 97 -8.84 15.16 -12.11
C ILE A 97 -10.03 15.29 -11.15
N PRO A 98 -11.22 14.75 -11.47
CA PRO A 98 -12.42 14.89 -10.63
C PRO A 98 -12.37 13.95 -9.41
N LEU A 99 -11.98 14.50 -8.25
CA LEU A 99 -11.76 13.74 -7.01
C LEU A 99 -13.02 13.17 -6.35
N ASP A 100 -14.21 13.60 -6.79
CA ASP A 100 -15.50 13.05 -6.35
C ASP A 100 -15.89 11.74 -7.07
N THR A 101 -15.27 11.47 -8.22
CA THR A 101 -15.58 10.30 -9.06
C THR A 101 -14.42 9.32 -9.21
N VAL A 102 -13.17 9.82 -9.22
CA VAL A 102 -11.97 8.98 -9.35
C VAL A 102 -11.51 8.52 -7.97
N SER A 103 -11.50 7.21 -7.75
CA SER A 103 -10.93 6.65 -6.52
C SER A 103 -9.41 6.73 -6.51
N THR A 104 -8.81 7.36 -5.50
CA THR A 104 -7.35 7.53 -5.37
C THR A 104 -6.78 6.69 -4.23
N SER A 105 -5.75 5.91 -4.52
CA SER A 105 -4.90 5.25 -3.54
C SER A 105 -3.59 6.03 -3.38
N MET A 106 -3.12 6.20 -2.15
CA MET A 106 -1.85 6.86 -1.83
C MET A 106 -0.98 5.88 -1.04
N THR A 107 0.12 5.44 -1.64
CA THR A 107 1.09 4.54 -1.00
C THR A 107 2.01 5.35 -0.11
N ILE A 108 1.50 5.68 1.07
CA ILE A 108 2.15 6.57 2.03
C ILE A 108 1.87 6.12 3.46
N ASN A 109 2.87 6.24 4.35
CA ASN A 109 2.84 5.62 5.67
C ASN A 109 3.19 6.63 6.78
N ALA A 110 4.47 6.89 7.07
CA ALA A 110 4.84 7.81 8.16
C ALA A 110 4.25 9.22 8.01
N THR A 111 4.10 9.70 6.78
CA THR A 111 3.45 11.00 6.47
C THR A 111 1.99 10.87 6.04
N ALA A 112 1.34 9.71 6.23
CA ALA A 112 -0.01 9.44 5.69
C ALA A 112 -1.08 10.44 6.15
N ALA A 113 -1.03 10.88 7.41
CA ALA A 113 -1.90 11.93 7.93
C ALA A 113 -1.75 13.26 7.17
N ILE A 114 -0.51 13.62 6.84
CA ILE A 114 -0.16 14.85 6.14
C ILE A 114 -0.64 14.79 4.69
N LEU A 115 -0.38 13.68 3.97
CA LEU A 115 -0.82 13.52 2.59
C LEU A 115 -2.35 13.40 2.48
N LEU A 116 -3.01 12.78 3.46
CA LEU A 116 -4.46 12.79 3.54
C LEU A 116 -4.99 14.22 3.72
N ALA A 117 -4.39 15.01 4.61
CA ALA A 117 -4.77 16.41 4.81
C ALA A 117 -4.55 17.27 3.54
N LEU A 118 -3.41 17.10 2.86
CA LEU A 118 -3.13 17.72 1.56
C LEU A 118 -4.18 17.35 0.50
N TYR A 119 -4.58 16.08 0.46
CA TYR A 119 -5.61 15.59 -0.46
C TYR A 119 -7.00 16.17 -0.15
N ILE A 120 -7.39 16.24 1.13
CA ILE A 120 -8.65 16.87 1.57
C ILE A 120 -8.68 18.34 1.17
N VAL A 121 -7.63 19.11 1.48
CA VAL A 121 -7.56 20.53 1.15
C VAL A 121 -7.56 20.75 -0.37
N THR A 122 -6.90 19.87 -1.12
CA THR A 122 -6.94 19.91 -2.60
C THR A 122 -8.36 19.70 -3.11
N ALA A 123 -9.08 18.71 -2.59
CA ALA A 123 -10.48 18.47 -2.94
C ALA A 123 -11.40 19.66 -2.59
N GLU A 124 -11.25 20.22 -1.39
CA GLU A 124 -12.02 21.40 -0.98
C GLU A 124 -11.78 22.59 -1.92
N LYS A 125 -10.53 22.85 -2.32
CA LYS A 125 -10.18 23.89 -3.30
C LYS A 125 -10.74 23.63 -4.69
N GLN A 126 -10.99 22.37 -5.05
CA GLN A 126 -11.70 21.98 -6.27
C GLN A 126 -13.24 22.00 -6.12
N GLY A 127 -13.77 22.35 -4.95
CA GLY A 127 -15.21 22.37 -4.69
C GLY A 127 -15.81 20.99 -4.37
N VAL A 128 -14.98 19.98 -4.11
CA VAL A 128 -15.40 18.63 -3.72
C VAL A 128 -15.47 18.54 -2.20
N LYS A 129 -16.60 18.07 -1.67
CA LYS A 129 -16.75 17.86 -0.22
C LYS A 129 -16.00 16.61 0.23
N ALA A 130 -15.41 16.66 1.43
CA ALA A 130 -14.68 15.54 2.01
C ALA A 130 -15.51 14.22 2.03
N GLU A 131 -16.81 14.29 2.32
CA GLU A 131 -17.72 13.13 2.35
C GLU A 131 -17.88 12.40 1.00
N GLN A 132 -17.52 13.06 -0.10
CA GLN A 132 -17.58 12.50 -1.45
C GLN A 132 -16.31 11.72 -1.82
N LEU A 133 -15.21 11.97 -1.12
CA LEU A 133 -13.91 11.36 -1.42
C LEU A 133 -13.93 9.85 -1.20
N GLN A 134 -13.34 9.13 -2.14
CA GLN A 134 -13.22 7.68 -2.11
C GLN A 134 -11.78 7.31 -2.42
N GLY A 135 -11.16 6.51 -1.57
CA GLY A 135 -9.75 6.23 -1.71
C GLY A 135 -9.18 5.41 -0.59
N THR A 136 -7.86 5.32 -0.59
CA THR A 136 -7.09 4.58 0.40
C THR A 136 -5.80 5.34 0.67
N ILE A 137 -5.41 5.44 1.94
CA ILE A 137 -4.00 5.65 2.31
C ILE A 137 -3.43 4.34 2.81
N GLN A 138 -2.15 4.06 2.54
CA GLN A 138 -1.56 2.81 3.00
C GLN A 138 -1.49 2.76 4.53
N ASN A 139 -0.94 3.79 5.18
CA ASN A 139 -1.04 4.06 6.62
C ASN A 139 -0.74 2.84 7.52
N ASP A 140 0.17 1.98 7.05
CA ASP A 140 0.58 0.78 7.77
C ASP A 140 2.03 0.98 8.21
N ILE A 141 2.23 1.43 9.44
CA ILE A 141 3.56 1.74 9.96
C ILE A 141 4.31 0.48 10.45
N LEU A 142 3.61 -0.54 10.95
CA LEU A 142 4.26 -1.75 11.49
C LEU A 142 5.14 -2.45 10.45
N LYS A 143 4.63 -2.61 9.22
CA LYS A 143 5.44 -3.14 8.11
C LYS A 143 6.58 -2.23 7.66
N GLU A 144 6.60 -0.94 8.02
CA GLU A 144 7.77 -0.07 7.79
C GLU A 144 8.96 -0.50 8.62
N TYR A 145 8.75 -0.83 9.90
CA TYR A 145 9.82 -1.29 10.80
C TYR A 145 10.29 -2.71 10.48
N VAL A 146 9.49 -3.48 9.74
CA VAL A 146 9.77 -4.86 9.38
C VAL A 146 10.49 -5.00 8.04
N ALA A 147 9.99 -4.34 6.99
CA ALA A 147 10.39 -4.67 5.62
C ALA A 147 10.65 -3.47 4.70
N ARG A 148 10.03 -2.30 4.96
CA ARG A 148 10.01 -1.19 3.99
C ARG A 148 10.91 0.00 4.33
N GLY A 149 11.11 0.31 5.61
CA GLY A 149 12.11 1.28 6.07
C GLY A 149 11.75 2.77 5.97
N THR A 150 10.51 3.15 5.64
CA THR A 150 10.09 4.58 5.54
C THR A 150 9.28 5.04 6.76
N TYR A 151 9.84 4.83 7.94
CA TYR A 151 9.32 5.33 9.22
C TYR A 151 9.94 6.70 9.56
N ILE A 152 9.30 7.42 10.51
CA ILE A 152 9.86 8.66 11.09
C ILE A 152 9.85 8.52 12.61
N TYR A 153 8.66 8.38 13.21
CA TYR A 153 8.47 8.37 14.65
C TYR A 153 8.61 6.94 15.24
N PRO A 154 8.81 6.79 16.55
CA PRO A 154 8.77 5.48 17.21
C PRO A 154 7.39 4.79 17.09
N PRO A 155 7.32 3.46 17.33
CA PRO A 155 6.10 2.67 17.10
C PRO A 155 4.86 3.21 17.81
N GLU A 156 4.95 3.54 19.10
CA GLU A 156 3.83 4.02 19.90
C GLU A 156 3.19 5.30 19.31
N GLN A 157 4.01 6.30 19.00
CA GLN A 157 3.55 7.59 18.46
C GLN A 157 3.01 7.42 17.04
N SER A 158 3.58 6.52 16.25
CA SER A 158 3.06 6.21 14.91
C SER A 158 1.72 5.49 14.97
N MET A 159 1.54 4.54 15.89
CA MET A 159 0.25 3.86 16.12
C MET A 159 -0.84 4.85 16.55
N ARG A 160 -0.50 5.87 17.35
CA ARG A 160 -1.42 6.97 17.67
C ARG A 160 -1.91 7.67 16.40
N ILE A 161 -1.01 8.04 15.48
CA ILE A 161 -1.38 8.71 14.22
C ILE A 161 -2.33 7.83 13.40
N VAL A 162 -2.06 6.53 13.32
CA VAL A 162 -2.94 5.57 12.62
C VAL A 162 -4.35 5.58 13.21
N THR A 163 -4.48 5.49 14.53
CA THR A 163 -5.80 5.48 15.19
C THR A 163 -6.48 6.86 15.17
N ASP A 164 -5.75 7.97 15.11
CA ASP A 164 -6.30 9.32 14.86
C ASP A 164 -6.97 9.40 13.49
N ILE A 165 -6.35 8.82 12.46
CA ILE A 165 -6.92 8.74 11.11
C ILE A 165 -8.20 7.90 11.11
N PHE A 166 -8.23 6.78 11.85
CA PHE A 166 -9.41 5.90 11.92
C PHE A 166 -10.61 6.65 12.47
N ASP A 167 -10.41 7.31 13.61
CA ASP A 167 -11.39 8.14 14.27
C ASP A 167 -11.88 9.28 13.35
N PHE A 168 -10.96 10.07 12.81
CA PHE A 168 -11.30 11.22 11.97
C PHE A 168 -12.08 10.83 10.71
N CYS A 169 -11.63 9.80 9.99
CA CYS A 169 -12.28 9.36 8.75
C CYS A 169 -13.66 8.76 8.99
N SER A 170 -13.88 8.11 10.15
CA SER A 170 -15.17 7.49 10.47
C SER A 170 -16.34 8.47 10.46
N THR A 171 -16.07 9.74 10.75
CA THR A 171 -17.05 10.82 10.86
C THR A 171 -16.99 11.82 9.69
N HIS A 172 -15.81 12.10 9.12
CA HIS A 172 -15.63 13.16 8.12
C HIS A 172 -15.50 12.66 6.68
N ILE A 173 -14.95 11.45 6.49
CA ILE A 173 -14.65 10.88 5.16
C ILE A 173 -15.09 9.41 5.13
N PRO A 174 -16.40 9.14 5.29
CA PRO A 174 -16.89 7.81 5.62
C PRO A 174 -16.71 6.79 4.49
N LYS A 175 -16.22 7.18 3.31
CA LYS A 175 -15.92 6.31 2.16
C LYS A 175 -14.42 6.04 1.97
N TRP A 176 -13.56 6.58 2.83
CA TRP A 176 -12.12 6.37 2.79
C TRP A 176 -11.73 5.05 3.46
N ASN A 177 -10.87 4.26 2.81
CA ASN A 177 -10.20 3.14 3.47
C ASN A 177 -9.00 3.71 4.25
N THR A 178 -9.05 3.58 5.57
CA THR A 178 -8.16 4.30 6.49
C THR A 178 -6.77 3.68 6.62
N ILE A 179 -6.64 2.44 6.16
CA ILE A 179 -5.41 1.67 6.15
C ILE A 179 -5.50 0.59 5.08
N SER A 180 -4.33 0.23 4.55
CA SER A 180 -4.10 -0.94 3.74
C SER A 180 -3.05 -1.81 4.42
N ILE A 181 -3.49 -2.76 5.25
CA ILE A 181 -2.62 -3.64 6.05
C ILE A 181 -1.88 -4.59 5.09
N SER A 182 -0.55 -4.49 5.03
CA SER A 182 0.23 -4.79 3.83
C SER A 182 1.23 -5.94 4.01
N GLY A 183 0.90 -7.10 3.42
CA GLY A 183 1.81 -8.22 3.23
C GLY A 183 2.72 -8.10 2.01
N TYR A 184 2.41 -7.23 1.04
CA TYR A 184 3.20 -7.07 -0.18
C TYR A 184 4.70 -6.90 0.10
N HIS A 185 5.06 -5.91 0.92
CA HIS A 185 6.45 -5.58 1.23
C HIS A 185 7.13 -6.68 2.04
N ILE A 186 6.39 -7.33 2.93
CA ILE A 186 6.85 -8.47 3.74
C ILE A 186 7.21 -9.65 2.81
N ARG A 187 6.41 -9.89 1.76
CA ARG A 187 6.71 -10.89 0.72
C ARG A 187 7.90 -10.52 -0.13
N GLU A 188 7.96 -9.27 -0.58
CA GLU A 188 9.08 -8.75 -1.40
C GLU A 188 10.42 -8.75 -0.64
N ALA A 189 10.40 -8.63 0.69
CA ALA A 189 11.58 -8.77 1.55
C ALA A 189 12.04 -10.23 1.72
N GLY A 190 11.27 -11.21 1.23
CA GLY A 190 11.67 -12.62 1.17
C GLY A 190 10.93 -13.58 2.12
N SER A 191 9.80 -13.16 2.71
CA SER A 191 8.97 -14.07 3.49
C SER A 191 8.30 -15.15 2.63
N THR A 192 7.90 -16.26 3.26
CA THR A 192 7.03 -17.28 2.65
C THR A 192 5.56 -16.82 2.58
N ALA A 193 4.71 -17.51 1.83
CA ALA A 193 3.28 -17.17 1.76
C ALA A 193 2.56 -17.28 3.13
N ALA A 194 2.96 -18.25 3.96
CA ALA A 194 2.42 -18.41 5.31
C ALA A 194 2.88 -17.27 6.24
N GLN A 195 4.14 -16.85 6.14
CA GLN A 195 4.66 -15.70 6.89
C GLN A 195 4.01 -14.39 6.43
N GLU A 196 3.83 -14.17 5.13
CA GLU A 196 3.09 -13.01 4.62
C GLU A 196 1.69 -12.93 5.26
N LEU A 197 0.94 -14.04 5.25
CA LEU A 197 -0.37 -14.11 5.90
C LEU A 197 -0.28 -13.80 7.40
N ALA A 198 0.60 -14.49 8.10
CA ALA A 198 0.69 -14.40 9.55
C ALA A 198 1.09 -13.01 10.02
N PHE A 199 2.17 -12.44 9.48
CA PHE A 199 2.68 -11.13 9.86
C PHE A 199 1.68 -10.02 9.52
N THR A 200 1.04 -10.10 8.35
CA THR A 200 0.03 -9.11 7.94
C THR A 200 -1.21 -9.15 8.82
N LEU A 201 -1.71 -10.35 9.16
CA LEU A 201 -2.88 -10.48 10.02
C LEU A 201 -2.55 -10.13 11.49
N ALA A 202 -1.32 -10.40 11.94
CA ALA A 202 -0.84 -9.97 13.26
C ALA A 202 -0.74 -8.43 13.36
N ASP A 203 -0.26 -7.75 12.33
CA ASP A 203 -0.30 -6.28 12.25
C ASP A 203 -1.75 -5.78 12.30
N GLY A 204 -2.65 -6.42 11.54
CA GLY A 204 -4.09 -6.13 11.58
C GLY A 204 -4.71 -6.28 12.97
N ILE A 205 -4.34 -7.32 13.71
CA ILE A 205 -4.75 -7.54 15.11
C ILE A 205 -4.27 -6.38 15.99
N ALA A 206 -3.01 -5.97 15.86
CA ALA A 206 -2.45 -4.86 16.64
C ALA A 206 -3.16 -3.53 16.36
N TYR A 207 -3.48 -3.22 15.09
CA TYR A 207 -4.23 -2.01 14.75
C TYR A 207 -5.66 -2.01 15.30
N VAL A 208 -6.36 -3.14 15.21
CA VAL A 208 -7.72 -3.27 15.73
C VAL A 208 -7.72 -3.12 17.26
N GLN A 209 -6.77 -3.77 17.94
CA GLN A 209 -6.61 -3.67 19.39
C GLN A 209 -6.35 -2.22 19.83
N ALA A 210 -5.39 -1.53 19.19
CA ALA A 210 -5.06 -0.14 19.51
C ALA A 210 -6.25 0.82 19.29
N ALA A 211 -7.04 0.60 18.24
CA ALA A 211 -8.25 1.39 17.98
C ALA A 211 -9.34 1.17 19.04
N ILE A 212 -9.53 -0.08 19.49
CA ILE A 212 -10.49 -0.42 20.56
C ILE A 212 -10.06 0.17 21.90
N GLU A 213 -8.77 0.11 22.24
CA GLU A 213 -8.22 0.69 23.48
C GLU A 213 -8.41 2.21 23.55
N LYS A 214 -8.44 2.86 22.39
CA LYS A 214 -8.79 4.28 22.25
C LYS A 214 -10.30 4.56 22.33
N GLY A 215 -11.13 3.53 22.39
CA GLY A 215 -12.58 3.61 22.49
C GLY A 215 -13.33 3.63 21.16
N LEU A 216 -12.69 3.26 20.04
CA LEU A 216 -13.36 3.18 18.75
C LEU A 216 -14.16 1.87 18.61
N ASP A 217 -15.35 1.96 18.01
CA ASP A 217 -16.21 0.82 17.73
C ASP A 217 -15.72 0.02 16.51
N VAL A 218 -15.41 -1.26 16.72
CA VAL A 218 -14.92 -2.20 15.70
C VAL A 218 -15.86 -2.34 14.51
N ASP A 219 -17.18 -2.28 14.73
CA ASP A 219 -18.18 -2.37 13.67
C ASP A 219 -18.32 -1.05 12.88
N THR A 220 -17.70 0.02 13.38
CA THR A 220 -17.61 1.31 12.73
C THR A 220 -16.34 1.45 11.91
N PHE A 221 -15.15 1.37 12.51
CA PHE A 221 -13.89 1.53 11.77
C PHE A 221 -13.53 0.28 10.95
N GLY A 222 -13.90 -0.92 11.40
CA GLY A 222 -13.60 -2.19 10.71
C GLY A 222 -14.12 -2.25 9.27
N LYS A 223 -15.22 -1.53 8.97
CA LYS A 223 -15.79 -1.40 7.63
C LYS A 223 -14.85 -0.72 6.62
N ARG A 224 -13.79 -0.07 7.08
CA ARG A 224 -12.83 0.70 6.28
C ARG A 224 -11.40 0.18 6.35
N LEU A 225 -11.18 -0.92 7.08
CA LEU A 225 -9.94 -1.67 6.96
C LEU A 225 -9.87 -2.32 5.57
N SER A 226 -8.69 -2.24 4.97
CA SER A 226 -8.35 -2.94 3.74
C SER A 226 -6.96 -3.56 3.88
N PHE A 227 -6.62 -4.46 2.96
CA PHE A 227 -5.38 -5.22 2.97
C PHE A 227 -4.64 -5.07 1.64
N PHE A 228 -3.36 -5.43 1.62
CA PHE A 228 -2.55 -5.43 0.42
C PHE A 228 -1.57 -6.59 0.39
N PHE A 229 -1.74 -7.49 -0.57
CA PHE A 229 -0.95 -8.71 -0.68
C PHE A 229 -0.16 -8.78 -1.99
N ASN A 230 0.90 -9.58 -1.98
CA ASN A 230 1.66 -9.94 -3.18
C ASN A 230 0.93 -11.03 -3.98
N ALA A 231 1.14 -11.08 -5.30
CA ALA A 231 0.88 -12.25 -6.12
C ALA A 231 2.22 -12.74 -6.70
N HIS A 232 2.79 -13.76 -6.06
CA HIS A 232 4.08 -14.34 -6.40
C HIS A 232 3.97 -15.42 -7.51
N ASN A 233 5.10 -16.00 -7.93
CA ASN A 233 5.17 -16.97 -9.03
C ASN A 233 4.39 -18.28 -8.82
N ASP A 234 4.17 -18.73 -7.58
CA ASP A 234 3.46 -19.99 -7.32
C ASP A 234 1.95 -19.79 -7.37
N PHE A 235 1.40 -19.92 -8.57
CA PHE A 235 0.00 -19.66 -8.88
C PHE A 235 -1.01 -20.33 -7.93
N LEU A 236 -0.84 -21.62 -7.59
CA LEU A 236 -1.80 -22.34 -6.75
C LEU A 236 -1.71 -21.88 -5.30
N THR A 237 -0.48 -21.69 -4.81
CA THR A 237 -0.21 -21.18 -3.46
C THR A 237 -0.82 -19.79 -3.28
N GLU A 238 -0.66 -18.89 -4.25
CA GLU A 238 -1.18 -17.53 -4.14
C GLU A 238 -2.73 -17.50 -4.15
N VAL A 239 -3.39 -18.30 -5.00
CA VAL A 239 -4.87 -18.42 -4.94
C VAL A 239 -5.31 -18.94 -3.57
N ALA A 240 -4.67 -20.00 -3.07
CA ALA A 240 -4.97 -20.55 -1.75
C ALA A 240 -4.73 -19.52 -0.62
N LYS A 241 -3.65 -18.74 -0.70
CA LYS A 241 -3.29 -17.68 0.25
C LYS A 241 -4.41 -16.65 0.37
N PHE A 242 -4.92 -16.14 -0.74
CA PHE A 242 -5.99 -15.13 -0.70
C PHE A 242 -7.31 -15.67 -0.11
N ARG A 243 -7.62 -16.95 -0.33
CA ARG A 243 -8.78 -17.63 0.28
C ARG A 243 -8.59 -17.78 1.79
N ALA A 244 -7.41 -18.21 2.22
CA ALA A 244 -7.05 -18.34 3.64
C ALA A 244 -7.10 -16.99 4.36
N ALA A 245 -6.55 -15.93 3.76
CA ALA A 245 -6.58 -14.57 4.31
C ALA A 245 -8.00 -14.13 4.70
N ARG A 246 -8.97 -14.31 3.80
CA ARG A 246 -10.37 -13.95 4.06
C ARG A 246 -10.98 -14.76 5.20
N ARG A 247 -10.79 -16.08 5.17
CA ARG A 247 -11.33 -16.99 6.19
C ARG A 247 -10.76 -16.68 7.56
N MET A 248 -9.43 -16.52 7.65
CA MET A 248 -8.74 -16.17 8.88
C MET A 248 -9.18 -14.80 9.41
N TRP A 249 -9.20 -13.77 8.58
CA TRP A 249 -9.59 -12.42 9.02
C TRP A 249 -11.02 -12.35 9.53
N ALA A 250 -11.95 -13.03 8.85
CA ALA A 250 -13.35 -13.08 9.28
C ALA A 250 -13.49 -13.69 10.68
N HIS A 251 -12.76 -14.78 10.94
CA HIS A 251 -12.71 -15.41 12.25
C HIS A 251 -12.00 -14.54 13.29
N ILE A 252 -10.88 -13.89 12.96
CA ILE A 252 -10.18 -12.98 13.87
C ILE A 252 -11.12 -11.84 14.33
N MET A 253 -11.77 -11.16 13.40
CA MET A 253 -12.68 -10.05 13.71
C MET A 253 -13.87 -10.49 14.56
N LYS A 254 -14.44 -11.65 14.27
CA LYS A 254 -15.60 -12.19 14.99
C LYS A 254 -15.21 -12.72 16.37
N ASP A 255 -14.20 -13.58 16.43
CA ASP A 255 -13.91 -14.41 17.59
C ASP A 255 -13.00 -13.70 18.59
N ARG A 256 -12.03 -12.88 18.13
CA ARG A 256 -11.15 -12.09 19.03
C ARG A 256 -11.76 -10.74 19.42
N PHE A 257 -12.41 -10.06 18.47
CA PHE A 257 -12.87 -8.67 18.67
C PHE A 257 -14.38 -8.53 18.78
N GLY A 258 -15.14 -9.62 18.66
CA GLY A 258 -16.60 -9.60 18.84
C GLY A 258 -17.35 -8.78 17.79
N ALA A 259 -16.76 -8.55 16.61
CA ALA A 259 -17.44 -7.83 15.54
C ALA A 259 -18.78 -8.49 15.20
N THR A 260 -19.81 -7.69 14.94
CA THR A 260 -21.14 -8.19 14.57
C THR A 260 -21.53 -7.77 13.15
N ASN A 261 -20.87 -6.76 12.61
CA ASN A 261 -21.10 -6.28 11.26
C ASN A 261 -20.30 -7.11 10.23
N GLU A 262 -20.99 -7.76 9.30
CA GLU A 262 -20.34 -8.56 8.24
C GLU A 262 -19.30 -7.77 7.45
N LYS A 263 -19.50 -6.46 7.20
CA LYS A 263 -18.53 -5.64 6.46
C LYS A 263 -17.24 -5.36 7.24
N ALA A 264 -17.28 -5.43 8.57
CA ALA A 264 -16.07 -5.31 9.41
C ALA A 264 -15.24 -6.60 9.36
N MET A 265 -15.88 -7.75 9.11
CA MET A 265 -15.23 -9.06 8.97
C MET A 265 -14.64 -9.31 7.58
N MET A 266 -14.93 -8.46 6.59
CA MET A 266 -14.46 -8.66 5.21
C MET A 266 -12.99 -8.24 5.06
N CYS A 267 -12.14 -9.17 4.64
CA CYS A 267 -10.80 -8.87 4.14
C CYS A 267 -10.90 -8.39 2.69
N ARG A 268 -11.14 -7.08 2.50
CA ARG A 268 -11.03 -6.40 1.19
C ARG A 268 -9.57 -6.13 0.91
N PHE A 269 -9.04 -6.59 -0.21
CA PHE A 269 -7.60 -6.45 -0.49
C PHE A 269 -7.28 -5.96 -1.89
N HIS A 270 -6.22 -5.16 -1.96
CA HIS A 270 -5.44 -4.90 -3.15
C HIS A 270 -4.42 -6.03 -3.36
N THR A 271 -4.07 -6.29 -4.60
CA THR A 271 -2.95 -7.17 -4.95
C THR A 271 -2.00 -6.46 -5.90
N GLN A 272 -0.71 -6.71 -5.74
CA GLN A 272 0.32 -6.34 -6.70
C GLN A 272 1.12 -7.60 -7.06
N THR A 273 1.37 -7.78 -8.35
CA THR A 273 2.27 -8.83 -8.86
C THR A 273 3.68 -8.68 -8.28
N GLY A 274 4.40 -9.75 -8.01
CA GLY A 274 5.68 -9.67 -7.28
C GLY A 274 6.81 -8.99 -8.08
N GLY A 275 7.32 -7.86 -7.61
CA GLY A 275 8.42 -7.12 -8.26
C GLY A 275 9.74 -7.89 -8.18
N SER A 276 10.04 -8.45 -7.01
CA SER A 276 11.19 -9.32 -6.72
C SER A 276 11.30 -10.56 -7.62
N THR A 277 10.21 -10.92 -8.31
CA THR A 277 10.17 -12.06 -9.24
C THR A 277 10.55 -11.71 -10.68
N LEU A 278 10.62 -10.41 -11.01
CA LEU A 278 10.87 -9.92 -12.35
C LEU A 278 12.38 -9.73 -12.55
N THR A 279 12.85 -10.04 -13.75
CA THR A 279 14.29 -10.13 -14.05
C THR A 279 14.75 -8.99 -14.94
N ALA A 280 15.97 -8.50 -14.71
CA ALA A 280 16.62 -7.52 -15.58
C ALA A 280 17.02 -8.13 -16.94
N GLN A 281 17.29 -9.45 -16.96
CA GLN A 281 17.57 -10.22 -18.15
C GLN A 281 16.27 -10.69 -18.80
N GLN A 282 16.25 -10.72 -20.14
CA GLN A 282 15.12 -11.22 -20.93
C GLN A 282 13.77 -10.64 -20.45
N ILE A 283 13.67 -9.32 -20.34
CA ILE A 283 12.53 -8.61 -19.74
C ILE A 283 11.15 -8.97 -20.34
N ASP A 284 11.08 -9.48 -21.56
CA ASP A 284 9.83 -10.00 -22.16
C ASP A 284 9.23 -11.16 -21.35
N ASN A 285 10.06 -11.97 -20.68
CA ASN A 285 9.60 -13.03 -19.78
C ASN A 285 8.78 -12.47 -18.61
N ASN A 286 9.01 -11.20 -18.22
CA ASN A 286 8.25 -10.55 -17.15
C ASN A 286 6.79 -10.35 -17.54
N VAL A 287 6.46 -10.19 -18.83
CA VAL A 287 5.06 -10.14 -19.30
C VAL A 287 4.34 -11.45 -18.98
N VAL A 288 5.02 -12.58 -19.21
CA VAL A 288 4.48 -13.92 -18.92
C VAL A 288 4.32 -14.12 -17.41
N ARG A 289 5.34 -13.77 -16.62
CA ARG A 289 5.29 -13.84 -15.14
C ARG A 289 4.14 -13.02 -14.58
N THR A 290 4.06 -11.74 -14.93
CA THR A 290 3.00 -10.82 -14.49
C THR A 290 1.62 -11.33 -14.91
N THR A 291 1.47 -11.96 -16.08
CA THR A 291 0.18 -12.54 -16.50
C THR A 291 -0.27 -13.67 -15.58
N ILE A 292 0.62 -14.62 -15.26
CA ILE A 292 0.32 -15.73 -14.35
C ILE A 292 -0.02 -15.20 -12.95
N GLN A 293 0.76 -14.24 -12.46
CA GLN A 293 0.55 -13.61 -11.16
C GLN A 293 -0.79 -12.86 -11.11
N ALA A 294 -1.10 -12.06 -12.14
CA ALA A 294 -2.38 -11.37 -12.27
C ALA A 294 -3.56 -12.35 -12.28
N MET A 295 -3.45 -13.47 -13.00
CA MET A 295 -4.48 -14.51 -12.99
C MET A 295 -4.67 -15.11 -11.59
N SER A 296 -3.59 -15.33 -10.82
CA SER A 296 -3.71 -15.81 -9.44
C SER A 296 -4.42 -14.81 -8.53
N ALA A 297 -4.18 -13.51 -8.71
CA ALA A 297 -4.85 -12.45 -7.96
C ALA A 297 -6.35 -12.37 -8.27
N VAL A 298 -6.72 -12.48 -9.55
CA VAL A 298 -8.11 -12.47 -10.01
C VAL A 298 -8.83 -13.73 -9.53
N LEU A 299 -8.29 -14.91 -9.78
CA LEU A 299 -8.90 -16.18 -9.31
C LEU A 299 -8.94 -16.28 -7.79
N GLY A 300 -8.01 -15.61 -7.11
CA GLY A 300 -8.00 -15.43 -5.67
C GLY A 300 -9.03 -14.45 -5.14
N GLY A 301 -9.68 -13.64 -5.97
CA GLY A 301 -10.78 -12.75 -5.59
C GLY A 301 -10.35 -11.37 -5.08
N THR A 302 -9.30 -10.76 -5.64
CA THR A 302 -8.84 -9.39 -5.32
C THR A 302 -9.86 -8.29 -5.64
N GLN A 303 -9.82 -7.16 -4.93
CA GLN A 303 -10.70 -5.99 -5.16
C GLN A 303 -10.04 -4.91 -6.03
N SER A 304 -8.71 -4.84 -6.03
CA SER A 304 -7.95 -3.97 -6.94
C SER A 304 -6.61 -4.61 -7.27
N LEU A 305 -6.11 -4.40 -8.48
CA LEU A 305 -4.89 -5.06 -8.96
C LEU A 305 -3.94 -4.06 -9.61
N HIS A 306 -2.67 -4.17 -9.23
CA HIS A 306 -1.53 -3.59 -9.92
C HIS A 306 -0.79 -4.70 -10.65
N THR A 307 -0.52 -4.49 -11.92
CA THR A 307 0.36 -5.33 -12.73
C THR A 307 1.66 -4.59 -12.97
N ASN A 308 2.77 -5.18 -12.54
CA ASN A 308 4.11 -4.62 -12.75
C ASN A 308 4.44 -4.63 -14.23
N SER A 309 5.26 -3.68 -14.63
CA SER A 309 5.70 -3.56 -16.02
C SER A 309 6.86 -4.48 -16.31
N ARG A 310 7.12 -4.74 -17.59
CA ARG A 310 8.21 -5.62 -18.04
C ARG A 310 9.60 -5.12 -17.62
N ASP A 311 9.75 -3.81 -17.41
CA ASP A 311 10.97 -3.07 -17.10
C ASP A 311 11.21 -2.88 -15.57
N GLU A 312 10.42 -3.54 -14.71
CA GLU A 312 10.44 -3.41 -13.24
C GLU A 312 11.84 -3.49 -12.62
N ALA A 313 12.66 -4.45 -13.05
CA ALA A 313 13.98 -4.69 -12.49
C ALA A 313 15.06 -3.68 -12.96
N LEU A 314 14.69 -2.73 -13.82
CA LEU A 314 15.59 -1.76 -14.43
C LEU A 314 15.27 -0.32 -14.00
N ALA A 315 14.00 0.09 -14.07
CA ALA A 315 13.59 1.47 -13.80
C ALA A 315 12.08 1.58 -13.54
N LEU A 316 11.61 2.80 -13.25
CA LEU A 316 10.20 3.12 -13.29
C LEU A 316 9.64 2.96 -14.72
N PRO A 317 8.34 2.60 -14.85
CA PRO A 317 7.82 2.14 -16.13
C PRO A 317 7.61 3.26 -17.16
N SER A 318 8.05 2.99 -18.38
CA SER A 318 7.71 3.79 -19.57
C SER A 318 6.19 3.80 -19.86
N ASP A 319 5.72 4.73 -20.71
CA ASP A 319 4.32 4.78 -21.17
C ASP A 319 3.91 3.45 -21.84
N GLU A 320 4.80 2.87 -22.64
CA GLU A 320 4.52 1.62 -23.35
C GLU A 320 4.46 0.42 -22.41
N ALA A 321 5.41 0.33 -21.47
CA ALA A 321 5.46 -0.77 -20.52
C ALA A 321 4.27 -0.76 -19.56
N VAL A 322 3.87 0.41 -19.04
CA VAL A 322 2.69 0.53 -18.17
C VAL A 322 1.38 0.26 -18.92
N LYS A 323 1.30 0.68 -20.19
CA LYS A 323 0.15 0.37 -21.05
C LYS A 323 0.04 -1.14 -21.27
N LEU A 324 1.15 -1.83 -21.55
CA LEU A 324 1.16 -3.28 -21.70
C LEU A 324 0.72 -3.97 -20.40
N ALA A 325 1.21 -3.52 -19.25
CA ALA A 325 0.80 -4.04 -17.95
C ALA A 325 -0.71 -3.87 -17.71
N LEU A 326 -1.29 -2.73 -18.09
CA LEU A 326 -2.75 -2.53 -18.04
C LEU A 326 -3.49 -3.46 -19.01
N ARG A 327 -2.97 -3.69 -20.21
CA ARG A 327 -3.57 -4.62 -21.18
C ARG A 327 -3.61 -6.05 -20.64
N THR A 328 -2.63 -6.49 -19.85
CA THR A 328 -2.68 -7.79 -19.16
C THR A 328 -3.96 -7.93 -18.33
N GLN A 329 -4.33 -6.91 -17.55
CA GLN A 329 -5.56 -6.95 -16.75
C GLN A 329 -6.82 -6.95 -17.63
N GLN A 330 -6.83 -6.15 -18.70
CA GLN A 330 -7.99 -6.03 -19.60
C GLN A 330 -8.23 -7.31 -20.39
N VAL A 331 -7.18 -7.98 -20.86
CA VAL A 331 -7.27 -9.31 -21.51
C VAL A 331 -7.84 -10.34 -20.53
N ILE A 332 -7.33 -10.39 -19.29
CA ILE A 332 -7.89 -11.28 -18.27
C ILE A 332 -9.37 -10.95 -18.01
N ALA A 333 -9.73 -9.67 -17.88
CA ALA A 333 -11.08 -9.25 -17.56
C ALA A 333 -12.09 -9.53 -18.69
N HIS A 334 -11.70 -9.35 -19.95
CA HIS A 334 -12.65 -9.29 -21.07
C HIS A 334 -12.54 -10.46 -22.05
N GLU A 335 -11.44 -11.22 -22.06
CA GLU A 335 -11.22 -12.30 -23.03
C GLU A 335 -11.12 -13.70 -22.38
N SER A 336 -10.79 -13.79 -21.08
CA SER A 336 -10.50 -15.08 -20.45
C SER A 336 -11.71 -15.89 -19.95
N GLY A 337 -12.87 -15.24 -19.76
CA GLY A 337 -14.07 -15.84 -19.13
C GLY A 337 -13.96 -16.04 -17.61
N ILE A 338 -12.84 -15.68 -16.97
CA ILE A 338 -12.65 -15.86 -15.52
C ILE A 338 -13.65 -15.02 -14.69
N ALA A 339 -14.00 -13.83 -15.17
CA ALA A 339 -14.89 -12.92 -14.47
C ALA A 339 -16.34 -13.44 -14.34
N ASP A 340 -16.72 -14.44 -15.13
CA ASP A 340 -18.09 -14.96 -15.20
C ASP A 340 -18.45 -15.88 -14.03
N HIS A 341 -17.48 -16.29 -13.21
CA HIS A 341 -17.68 -17.27 -12.14
C HIS A 341 -16.99 -16.86 -10.83
N PRO A 342 -17.73 -16.66 -9.73
CA PRO A 342 -17.13 -16.46 -8.41
C PRO A 342 -16.39 -17.72 -7.90
N ASP A 343 -15.12 -17.56 -7.52
CA ASP A 343 -14.23 -18.63 -7.00
C ASP A 343 -14.33 -19.95 -7.80
N PRO A 344 -13.98 -19.93 -9.10
CA PRO A 344 -14.17 -21.09 -9.97
C PRO A 344 -13.28 -22.28 -9.58
N LEU A 345 -12.26 -22.06 -8.74
CA LEU A 345 -11.37 -23.09 -8.23
C LEU A 345 -11.86 -23.76 -6.93
N GLY A 346 -12.93 -23.25 -6.31
CA GLY A 346 -13.46 -23.85 -5.09
C GLY A 346 -14.01 -25.26 -5.31
N GLY A 347 -13.60 -26.18 -4.45
CA GLY A 347 -13.80 -27.62 -4.58
C GLY A 347 -12.65 -28.38 -5.23
N SER A 348 -11.63 -27.70 -5.79
CA SER A 348 -10.39 -28.34 -6.22
C SER A 348 -9.63 -28.89 -5.01
N TYR A 349 -9.34 -30.20 -4.99
CA TYR A 349 -8.68 -30.83 -3.85
C TYR A 349 -7.34 -30.16 -3.50
N ALA A 350 -6.58 -29.73 -4.52
CA ALA A 350 -5.28 -29.10 -4.32
C ALA A 350 -5.42 -27.71 -3.70
N ILE A 351 -6.37 -26.89 -4.20
CA ILE A 351 -6.59 -25.53 -3.68
C ILE A 351 -7.16 -25.59 -2.26
N GLU A 352 -8.12 -26.48 -1.98
CA GLU A 352 -8.68 -26.61 -0.63
C GLU A 352 -7.61 -27.08 0.37
N GLN A 353 -6.82 -28.10 0.05
CA GLN A 353 -5.74 -28.57 0.92
C GLN A 353 -4.66 -27.51 1.14
N LEU A 354 -4.26 -26.78 0.10
CA LEU A 354 -3.30 -25.69 0.23
C LEU A 354 -3.86 -24.53 1.07
N THR A 355 -5.16 -24.23 0.94
CA THR A 355 -5.82 -23.18 1.73
C THR A 355 -5.82 -23.54 3.22
N ASP A 356 -6.19 -24.79 3.54
CA ASP A 356 -6.18 -25.29 4.92
C ASP A 356 -4.77 -25.36 5.50
N LYS A 357 -3.78 -25.79 4.70
CA LYS A 357 -2.38 -25.82 5.12
C LYS A 357 -1.84 -24.42 5.42
N LEU A 358 -2.01 -23.47 4.51
CA LEU A 358 -1.53 -22.10 4.69
C LEU A 358 -2.17 -21.44 5.91
N GLU A 359 -3.45 -21.70 6.17
CA GLU A 359 -4.12 -21.23 7.38
C GLU A 359 -3.52 -21.85 8.64
N ALA A 360 -3.27 -23.16 8.66
CA ALA A 360 -2.68 -23.83 9.82
C ALA A 360 -1.26 -23.33 10.11
N ASP A 361 -0.43 -23.21 9.07
CA ASP A 361 0.92 -22.69 9.17
C ASP A 361 0.90 -21.24 9.68
N ALA A 362 0.06 -20.37 9.09
CA ALA A 362 -0.05 -18.97 9.50
C ALA A 362 -0.61 -18.80 10.92
N LYS A 363 -1.57 -19.64 11.34
CA LYS A 363 -2.09 -19.65 12.73
C LYS A 363 -1.01 -20.00 13.75
N THR A 364 -0.08 -20.88 13.38
CA THR A 364 1.05 -21.26 14.25
C THR A 364 1.96 -20.05 14.46
N ILE A 365 2.33 -19.37 13.37
CA ILE A 365 3.15 -18.15 13.44
C ILE A 365 2.44 -17.03 14.22
N ILE A 366 1.13 -16.84 14.06
CA ILE A 366 0.35 -15.86 14.84
C ILE A 366 0.38 -16.22 16.34
N ALA A 367 0.28 -17.50 16.70
CA ALA A 367 0.38 -17.92 18.09
C ALA A 367 1.76 -17.63 18.69
N ASP A 368 2.84 -17.86 17.94
CA ASP A 368 4.19 -17.49 18.37
C ASP A 368 4.32 -15.97 18.61
N ILE A 369 3.69 -15.15 17.75
CA ILE A 369 3.65 -13.69 17.91
C ILE A 369 2.83 -13.29 19.15
N ASP A 370 1.68 -13.92 19.37
CA ASP A 370 0.85 -13.67 20.56
C ASP A 370 1.65 -14.00 21.84
N ASP A 371 2.38 -15.12 21.86
CA ASP A 371 3.25 -15.54 22.98
C ASP A 371 4.42 -14.57 23.23
N LEU A 372 4.90 -13.87 22.18
CA LEU A 372 5.92 -12.82 22.28
C LEU A 372 5.39 -11.50 22.84
N GLY A 373 4.06 -11.31 22.92
CA GLY A 373 3.42 -10.07 23.36
C GLY A 373 2.67 -9.32 22.26
N GLY A 374 2.48 -9.91 21.08
CA GLY A 374 1.83 -9.30 19.92
C GLY A 374 2.81 -8.70 18.91
N ALA A 375 2.28 -8.20 17.79
CA ALA A 375 3.09 -7.78 16.65
C ALA A 375 4.11 -6.68 16.98
N VAL A 376 3.71 -5.65 17.74
CA VAL A 376 4.60 -4.53 18.11
C VAL A 376 5.84 -5.04 18.86
N GLU A 377 5.63 -5.85 19.89
CA GLU A 377 6.71 -6.41 20.72
C GLU A 377 7.59 -7.38 19.91
N ALA A 378 7.00 -8.19 19.02
CA ALA A 378 7.74 -9.08 18.14
C ALA A 378 8.65 -8.32 17.15
N ILE A 379 8.21 -7.13 16.68
CA ILE A 379 8.96 -6.24 15.81
C ILE A 379 10.10 -5.55 16.58
N GLU A 380 9.84 -5.06 17.79
CA GLU A 380 10.85 -4.40 18.64
C GLU A 380 11.97 -5.38 19.06
N LYS A 381 11.63 -6.65 19.24
CA LYS A 381 12.58 -7.74 19.49
C LYS A 381 13.38 -8.18 18.24
N GLY A 382 13.04 -7.67 17.05
CA GLY A 382 13.69 -8.05 15.80
C GLY A 382 13.31 -9.46 15.29
N TRP A 383 12.31 -10.11 15.90
CA TRP A 383 11.98 -11.50 15.61
C TRP A 383 11.38 -11.67 14.21
N VAL A 384 10.44 -10.79 13.85
CA VAL A 384 9.79 -10.82 12.52
C VAL A 384 10.83 -10.60 11.41
N GLN A 385 11.72 -9.63 11.59
CA GLN A 385 12.80 -9.30 10.65
C GLN A 385 13.76 -10.50 10.49
N GLY A 386 14.11 -11.17 11.59
CA GLY A 386 14.96 -12.37 11.57
C GLY A 386 14.33 -13.53 10.79
N GLU A 387 13.02 -13.76 10.96
CA GLU A 387 12.30 -14.82 10.24
C GLU A 387 12.19 -14.56 8.73
N ILE A 388 12.00 -13.30 8.34
CA ILE A 388 12.03 -12.88 6.93
C ILE A 388 13.42 -13.05 6.35
N ALA A 389 14.47 -12.56 7.04
CA ALA A 389 15.85 -12.66 6.57
C ALA A 389 16.30 -14.13 6.39
N ARG A 390 15.90 -15.02 7.30
CA ARG A 390 16.15 -16.46 7.19
C ARG A 390 15.51 -17.05 5.94
N SER A 391 14.25 -16.70 5.67
CA SER A 391 13.49 -17.20 4.51
C SER A 391 14.05 -16.65 3.19
N ALA A 392 14.46 -15.39 3.18
CA ALA A 392 15.13 -14.74 2.05
C ALA A 392 16.45 -15.44 1.72
N TYR A 393 17.27 -15.73 2.74
CA TYR A 393 18.55 -16.43 2.58
C TYR A 393 18.36 -17.86 2.05
N GLU A 394 17.39 -18.60 2.57
CA GLU A 394 17.04 -19.94 2.09
C GLU A 394 16.61 -19.91 0.62
N TYR A 395 15.80 -18.94 0.22
CA TYR A 395 15.39 -18.77 -1.18
C TYR A 395 16.58 -18.43 -2.09
N GLN A 396 17.42 -17.45 -1.70
CA GLN A 396 18.58 -17.05 -2.48
C GLN A 396 19.58 -18.21 -2.63
N SER A 397 19.81 -18.99 -1.57
CA SER A 397 20.67 -20.18 -1.63
C SER A 397 20.18 -21.22 -2.64
N LYS A 398 18.85 -21.38 -2.77
CA LYS A 398 18.25 -22.26 -3.79
C LYS A 398 18.40 -21.71 -5.20
N VAL A 399 18.31 -20.38 -5.37
CA VAL A 399 18.53 -19.73 -6.67
C VAL A 399 19.99 -19.89 -7.10
N ASP A 400 20.94 -19.62 -6.21
CA ASP A 400 22.38 -19.66 -6.49
C ASP A 400 22.86 -21.10 -6.77
N SER A 401 22.32 -22.08 -6.07
CA SER A 401 22.61 -23.50 -6.31
C SER A 401 21.90 -24.08 -7.54
N GLY A 402 20.93 -23.36 -8.12
CA GLY A 402 20.14 -23.80 -9.26
C GLY A 402 19.00 -24.78 -8.91
N GLU A 403 18.75 -25.05 -7.63
CA GLU A 403 17.58 -25.80 -7.16
C GLU A 403 16.29 -25.06 -7.54
N GLN A 404 16.25 -23.74 -7.31
CA GLN A 404 15.18 -22.86 -7.76
C GLN A 404 15.54 -22.28 -9.12
N VAL A 405 14.82 -22.70 -10.16
CA VAL A 405 15.05 -22.22 -11.52
C VAL A 405 14.47 -20.81 -11.72
N ILE A 406 15.30 -19.90 -12.23
CA ILE A 406 14.92 -18.57 -12.71
C ILE A 406 15.27 -18.48 -14.20
N VAL A 407 14.24 -18.58 -15.05
CA VAL A 407 14.37 -18.57 -16.52
C VAL A 407 15.00 -17.26 -17.01
N GLY A 408 16.06 -17.38 -17.81
CA GLY A 408 16.83 -16.25 -18.33
C GLY A 408 17.93 -15.75 -17.39
N VAL A 409 18.05 -16.32 -16.18
CA VAL A 409 19.07 -15.95 -15.19
C VAL A 409 20.00 -17.13 -14.90
N ASN A 410 19.56 -18.13 -14.12
CA ASN A 410 20.38 -19.30 -13.79
C ASN A 410 20.15 -20.50 -14.73
N LYS A 411 19.09 -20.46 -15.55
CA LYS A 411 18.79 -21.48 -16.57
C LYS A 411 18.17 -20.83 -17.79
N TYR A 412 18.53 -21.32 -18.97
CA TYR A 412 18.11 -20.74 -20.26
C TYR A 412 18.56 -19.28 -20.44
N ALA A 413 19.70 -18.92 -19.83
CA ALA A 413 20.34 -17.63 -20.06
C ALA A 413 20.78 -17.50 -21.53
N SER A 414 20.85 -16.27 -22.01
CA SER A 414 21.35 -15.91 -23.34
C SER A 414 22.45 -14.86 -23.19
N ASP A 415 23.47 -14.92 -24.03
CA ASP A 415 24.54 -13.92 -24.10
C ASP A 415 24.13 -12.66 -24.87
N GLU A 416 22.91 -12.62 -25.44
CA GLU A 416 22.39 -11.43 -26.12
C GLU A 416 22.04 -10.32 -25.14
N GLU A 417 22.88 -9.29 -25.10
CA GLU A 417 22.56 -8.01 -24.46
C GLU A 417 21.66 -7.17 -25.37
N LYS A 418 20.45 -6.86 -24.91
CA LYS A 418 19.55 -5.90 -25.56
C LYS A 418 19.53 -4.61 -24.76
N ASP A 419 19.92 -3.53 -25.42
CA ASP A 419 19.77 -2.20 -24.85
C ASP A 419 18.28 -1.89 -24.67
N THR A 420 17.89 -1.52 -23.45
CA THR A 420 16.50 -1.23 -23.09
C THR A 420 16.40 0.23 -22.72
N GLU A 421 15.59 0.99 -23.44
CA GLU A 421 15.32 2.38 -23.10
C GLU A 421 14.56 2.43 -21.77
N VAL A 422 15.19 3.03 -20.76
CA VAL A 422 14.64 3.19 -19.41
C VAL A 422 14.24 4.64 -19.16
N LEU A 423 13.25 4.84 -18.30
CA LEU A 423 12.83 6.18 -17.90
C LEU A 423 13.96 6.85 -17.10
N ALA A 424 14.37 8.04 -17.54
CA ALA A 424 15.37 8.88 -16.87
C ALA A 424 14.71 10.05 -16.11
N ILE A 425 15.36 10.50 -15.05
CA ILE A 425 14.93 11.66 -14.26
C ILE A 425 15.50 12.93 -14.90
N ASP A 426 14.66 13.96 -15.05
CA ASP A 426 15.10 15.27 -15.54
C ASP A 426 15.74 16.09 -14.40
N PRO A 427 17.06 16.36 -14.43
CA PRO A 427 17.73 17.14 -13.40
C PRO A 427 17.24 18.60 -13.33
N GLN A 428 16.78 19.17 -14.45
CA GLN A 428 16.26 20.54 -14.46
C GLN A 428 14.91 20.61 -13.73
N ALA A 429 14.06 19.60 -13.91
CA ALA A 429 12.80 19.47 -13.21
C ALA A 429 13.01 19.34 -11.68
N VAL A 430 14.01 18.56 -11.25
CA VAL A 430 14.41 18.46 -9.84
C VAL A 430 14.85 19.81 -9.27
N GLN A 431 15.70 20.55 -9.99
CA GLN A 431 16.13 21.88 -9.54
C GLN A 431 14.97 22.88 -9.45
N LYS A 432 14.02 22.80 -10.39
CA LYS A 432 12.80 23.61 -10.37
C LYS A 432 11.95 23.29 -9.13
N GLN A 433 11.79 22.01 -8.77
CA GLN A 433 11.08 21.59 -7.55
C GLN A 433 11.73 22.19 -6.30
N ILE A 434 13.04 22.02 -6.14
CA ILE A 434 13.81 22.52 -4.99
C ILE A 434 13.64 24.05 -4.84
N LYS A 435 13.81 24.78 -5.94
CA LYS A 435 13.61 26.23 -5.96
C LYS A 435 12.16 26.63 -5.64
N GLY A 436 11.19 25.87 -6.17
CA GLY A 436 9.77 26.09 -5.92
C GLY A 436 9.41 26.07 -4.45
N VAL A 437 9.97 25.14 -3.67
CA VAL A 437 9.77 25.07 -2.21
C VAL A 437 10.34 26.31 -1.51
N ALA A 438 11.56 26.73 -1.86
CA ALA A 438 12.17 27.93 -1.27
C ALA A 438 11.37 29.20 -1.58
N ASP A 439 10.95 29.35 -2.85
CA ASP A 439 10.12 30.48 -3.29
C ASP A 439 8.76 30.49 -2.58
N PHE A 440 8.12 29.33 -2.40
CA PHE A 440 6.87 29.17 -1.66
C PHE A 440 7.00 29.65 -0.21
N LYS A 441 8.02 29.17 0.51
CA LYS A 441 8.27 29.58 1.91
C LYS A 441 8.54 31.08 2.05
N SER A 442 9.17 31.70 1.05
CA SER A 442 9.47 33.14 1.06
C SER A 442 8.25 34.06 0.88
N LYS A 443 7.17 33.56 0.26
CA LYS A 443 6.00 34.37 -0.15
C LYS A 443 4.80 34.25 0.78
N ARG A 444 4.71 33.19 1.58
CA ARG A 444 3.59 32.93 2.49
C ARG A 444 3.69 33.73 3.79
N ASN A 445 2.61 33.71 4.59
CA ASN A 445 2.61 34.30 5.93
C ASN A 445 3.29 33.34 6.94
N ASN A 446 4.58 33.58 7.22
CA ASN A 446 5.35 32.72 8.12
C ASN A 446 4.96 32.88 9.61
N GLU A 447 4.36 34.00 10.02
CA GLU A 447 3.83 34.14 11.39
C GLU A 447 2.65 33.19 11.61
N HIS A 448 1.72 33.12 10.65
CA HIS A 448 0.60 32.19 10.71
C HIS A 448 1.06 30.73 10.71
N VAL A 449 2.01 30.38 9.84
CA VAL A 449 2.61 29.04 9.79
C VAL A 449 3.19 28.65 11.16
N ASN A 450 4.03 29.51 11.76
CA ASN A 450 4.63 29.25 13.06
C ASN A 450 3.58 29.05 14.16
N ASN A 451 2.51 29.84 14.15
CA ASN A 451 1.41 29.69 15.11
C ASN A 451 0.68 28.36 14.93
N ARG A 452 0.39 27.93 13.69
CA ARG A 452 -0.27 26.64 13.43
C ARG A 452 0.62 25.44 13.80
N LEU A 453 1.91 25.51 13.50
CA LEU A 453 2.87 24.46 13.88
C LEU A 453 3.00 24.36 15.41
N ALA A 454 2.99 25.49 16.13
CA ALA A 454 3.00 25.47 17.60
C ALA A 454 1.74 24.82 18.20
N GLU A 455 0.57 25.06 17.61
CA GLU A 455 -0.68 24.38 17.99
C GLU A 455 -0.62 22.87 17.70
N LEU A 456 -0.09 22.46 16.56
CA LEU A 456 0.13 21.05 16.24
C LEU A 456 1.07 20.39 17.27
N SER A 457 2.18 21.03 17.61
CA SER A 457 3.09 20.53 18.64
C SER A 457 2.43 20.46 20.02
N ALA A 458 1.50 21.37 20.34
CA ALA A 458 0.73 21.29 21.59
C ALA A 458 -0.24 20.09 21.57
N ALA A 459 -0.98 19.87 20.48
CA ALA A 459 -1.86 18.72 20.31
C ALA A 459 -1.10 17.38 20.38
N ALA A 460 0.11 17.35 19.78
CA ALA A 460 1.01 16.19 19.83
C ALA A 460 1.45 15.84 21.26
N LYS A 461 1.64 16.84 22.15
CA LYS A 461 1.95 16.59 23.57
C LYS A 461 0.75 16.09 24.37
N GLY A 462 -0.46 16.43 23.92
CA GLY A 462 -1.72 15.98 24.52
C GLY A 462 -2.19 14.64 23.96
N SER A 463 -3.48 14.35 24.13
CA SER A 463 -4.17 13.15 23.62
C SER A 463 -5.21 13.48 22.54
N GLU A 464 -5.22 14.72 22.04
CA GLU A 464 -6.16 15.17 21.02
C GLU A 464 -5.86 14.48 19.68
N ASN A 465 -6.90 14.34 18.85
CA ASN A 465 -6.76 13.83 17.49
C ASN A 465 -5.96 14.83 16.64
N LEU A 466 -4.90 14.37 15.99
CA LEU A 466 -3.98 15.24 15.24
C LEU A 466 -4.50 15.70 13.88
N MET A 467 -5.46 14.97 13.27
CA MET A 467 -5.92 15.27 11.90
C MET A 467 -6.46 16.70 11.74
N PRO A 468 -7.32 17.24 12.63
CA PRO A 468 -7.77 18.63 12.54
C PRO A 468 -6.62 19.66 12.58
N ALA A 469 -5.61 19.44 13.42
CA ALA A 469 -4.44 20.33 13.51
C ALA A 469 -3.59 20.25 12.23
N ILE A 470 -3.35 19.04 11.71
CA ILE A 470 -2.60 18.83 10.45
C ILE A 470 -3.32 19.48 9.26
N ILE A 471 -4.64 19.31 9.14
CA ILE A 471 -5.44 19.98 8.09
C ILE A 471 -5.34 21.51 8.24
N THR A 472 -5.38 22.02 9.46
CA THR A 472 -5.24 23.45 9.73
C THR A 472 -3.87 23.97 9.29
N CYS A 473 -2.78 23.24 9.57
CA CYS A 473 -1.44 23.57 9.07
C CYS A 473 -1.43 23.63 7.53
N VAL A 474 -1.97 22.62 6.85
CA VAL A 474 -2.02 22.57 5.38
C VAL A 474 -2.82 23.75 4.81
N LYS A 475 -3.96 24.12 5.42
CA LYS A 475 -4.78 25.29 5.02
C LYS A 475 -4.05 26.62 5.18
N HIS A 476 -3.00 26.67 6.00
CA HIS A 476 -2.18 27.86 6.26
C HIS A 476 -0.76 27.71 5.71
N ASP A 477 -0.62 26.95 4.62
CA ASP A 477 0.60 26.87 3.83
C ASP A 477 1.81 26.29 4.57
N CYS A 478 1.62 25.50 5.64
CA CYS A 478 2.70 24.69 6.22
C CYS A 478 3.14 23.63 5.19
N THR A 479 4.45 23.39 5.09
CA THR A 479 4.97 22.32 4.21
C THR A 479 4.90 20.95 4.89
N LEU A 480 5.04 19.90 4.08
CA LEU A 480 5.13 18.53 4.56
C LEU A 480 6.30 18.35 5.54
N GLY A 481 7.46 18.91 5.22
CA GLY A 481 8.65 18.88 6.08
C GLY A 481 8.40 19.57 7.42
N GLU A 482 7.80 20.76 7.42
CA GLU A 482 7.54 21.53 8.64
C GLU A 482 6.54 20.85 9.58
N ILE A 483 5.48 20.27 9.03
CA ILE A 483 4.51 19.47 9.81
C ILE A 483 5.22 18.24 10.40
N SER A 484 6.05 17.57 9.58
CA SER A 484 6.80 16.40 10.02
C SER A 484 7.79 16.75 11.13
N ASP A 485 8.52 17.87 11.01
CA ASP A 485 9.48 18.39 12.00
C ASP A 485 8.81 18.81 13.30
N ALA A 486 7.64 19.45 13.24
CA ALA A 486 6.87 19.81 14.42
C ALA A 486 6.44 18.58 15.24
N LEU A 487 6.19 17.45 14.58
CA LEU A 487 5.92 16.15 15.20
C LEU A 487 7.23 15.48 15.67
N ARG A 488 8.31 15.50 14.88
CA ARG A 488 9.63 14.98 15.30
C ARG A 488 10.11 15.62 16.59
N ALA A 489 9.92 16.93 16.75
CA ALA A 489 10.30 17.65 17.96
C ALA A 489 9.55 17.19 19.24
N VAL A 490 8.40 16.53 19.09
CA VAL A 490 7.59 16.03 20.22
C VAL A 490 7.73 14.52 20.40
N PHE A 491 7.68 13.76 19.31
CA PHE A 491 7.68 12.30 19.31
C PHE A 491 9.08 11.69 19.26
N GLY A 492 10.08 12.46 18.85
CA GLY A 492 11.40 11.95 18.51
C GLY A 492 11.40 11.21 17.17
N GLU A 493 12.55 10.60 16.86
CA GLU A 493 12.77 9.79 15.67
C GLU A 493 13.08 8.36 16.07
N TYR A 494 12.60 7.40 15.28
CA TYR A 494 12.94 5.99 15.45
C TYR A 494 14.34 5.71 14.89
N HIS A 495 15.15 5.01 15.68
CA HIS A 495 16.42 4.46 15.23
C HIS A 495 16.38 2.94 15.43
N PRO A 496 16.53 2.14 14.36
CA PRO A 496 16.60 0.69 14.51
C PRO A 496 17.81 0.31 15.36
N ASN A 497 17.63 -0.67 16.25
CA ASN A 497 18.74 -1.28 16.97
C ASN A 497 19.61 -2.04 15.96
N LEU A 498 20.86 -1.58 15.77
CA LEU A 498 21.84 -2.17 14.85
C LEU A 498 22.31 -3.56 15.30
#